data_AF-A0AA85B790-F1
#
_entry.id   AF-A0AA85B790-F1
#
_cell.length_a   1.000
_cell.length_b   1.000
_cell.length_c   1.000
_cell.angle_alpha   90.00
_cell.angle_beta   90.00
_cell.angle_gamma   90.00
#
_symmetry.space_group_name_H-M   'P 1'
#
loop_
_entity.id
_entity.type
_entity.pdbx_description
1 polymer ?
#
loop_
_entity_poly.entity_id
_entity_poly.type
_entity_poly.pdbx_seq_one_letter_code
_entity_poly.pdbx_strand_id
1 'polypeptide(L)'
;MNISGFEINHGTELKFCGNPCCSSITPLCFAGIDTLCARNRCKTNWYHFSLGEHVCSSCYEFLDTNTPKYRSQSANSVWRHRMNSWRREWLKKSSQLGRRRILNAANFLAAQMLPWWLKCNKCGLWRQLPPQTTVGSSKCNYRPDKFTCADVVKFSNNPCSWPVDERAKIVISRPHDFLASMQTHAWLQASPALKVSSSYGVDLAGLSPDPLPGSTDEDEKSVSSDSPFSVFEEDGGFSPIDLRAWERFSFSEMSRFPTLYLAVRNLVLCLWFIIPNA
;
A
#
# COMPACT_ATOMS: atom_id res chain seq x y z
N MET A 1 11.65 23.85 -13.79
CA MET A 1 10.88 22.60 -13.57
C MET A 1 10.11 22.81 -12.27
N ASN A 2 8.83 23.19 -12.38
CA ASN A 2 8.09 23.82 -11.28
C ASN A 2 7.35 22.73 -10.47
N ILE A 3 7.78 22.48 -9.23
CA ILE A 3 7.21 21.49 -8.29
C ILE A 3 6.10 22.16 -7.44
N SER A 4 5.48 23.22 -7.95
CA SER A 4 4.33 23.87 -7.34
C SER A 4 3.25 24.04 -8.41
N GLY A 5 2.29 23.12 -8.43
CA GLY A 5 1.22 23.08 -9.44
C GLY A 5 -0.12 22.63 -8.85
N PHE A 6 -0.34 22.85 -7.55
CA PHE A 6 -1.58 22.56 -6.85
C PHE A 6 -2.49 23.80 -6.83
N GLU A 7 -2.81 24.36 -7.99
CA GLU A 7 -3.88 25.36 -8.07
C GLU A 7 -5.24 24.62 -8.19
N ILE A 8 -5.97 24.62 -7.08
CA ILE A 8 -7.35 24.13 -6.99
C ILE A 8 -8.21 25.18 -7.70
N ASN A 9 -8.73 24.85 -8.89
CA ASN A 9 -9.63 25.74 -9.63
C ASN A 9 -11.08 25.35 -9.33
N HIS A 10 -11.85 26.27 -8.75
CA HIS A 10 -13.21 26.04 -8.26
C HIS A 10 -14.32 26.19 -9.32
N GLY A 11 -13.99 26.23 -10.62
CA GLY A 11 -14.88 26.78 -11.67
C GLY A 11 -15.44 25.82 -12.73
N THR A 12 -15.48 24.50 -12.54
CA THR A 12 -16.02 23.58 -13.58
C THR A 12 -16.87 22.46 -12.97
N GLU A 13 -17.78 21.87 -13.75
CA GLU A 13 -18.54 20.66 -13.37
C GLU A 13 -17.57 19.51 -13.04
N LEU A 14 -17.28 19.36 -11.76
CA LEU A 14 -16.43 18.34 -11.20
C LEU A 14 -17.29 17.15 -10.78
N LYS A 15 -16.87 15.94 -11.15
CA LYS A 15 -17.53 14.74 -10.64
C LYS A 15 -16.94 14.34 -9.29
N PHE A 16 -17.82 14.12 -8.31
CA PHE A 16 -17.43 13.58 -7.01
C PHE A 16 -17.14 12.07 -7.08
N CYS A 17 -16.52 11.54 -6.03
CA CYS A 17 -16.36 10.10 -5.90
C CYS A 17 -17.72 9.44 -5.70
N GLY A 18 -18.00 8.36 -6.44
CA GLY A 18 -19.26 7.61 -6.33
C GLY A 18 -19.29 6.59 -5.18
N ASN A 19 -18.22 6.43 -4.40
CA ASN A 19 -18.19 5.50 -3.28
C ASN A 19 -18.95 6.11 -2.09
N PRO A 20 -19.96 5.41 -1.53
CA PRO A 20 -20.81 5.94 -0.45
C PRO A 20 -20.05 6.17 0.87
N CYS A 21 -18.90 5.52 1.06
CA CYS A 21 -18.03 5.68 2.24
C CYS A 21 -16.91 6.70 2.01
N CYS A 22 -16.91 7.43 0.88
CA CYS A 22 -15.86 8.41 0.58
C CYS A 22 -16.18 9.78 1.19
N SER A 23 -15.25 10.33 1.97
CA SER A 23 -15.33 11.69 2.54
C SER A 23 -14.65 12.76 1.67
N SER A 24 -14.11 12.40 0.49
CA SER A 24 -13.33 13.32 -0.33
C SER A 24 -14.22 14.23 -1.16
N ILE A 25 -14.27 15.51 -0.77
CA ILE A 25 -15.02 16.55 -1.49
C ILE A 25 -14.33 16.91 -2.81
N THR A 26 -12.99 16.86 -2.86
CA THR A 26 -12.22 17.18 -4.07
C THR A 26 -11.19 16.09 -4.34
N PRO A 27 -11.58 15.00 -5.05
CA PRO A 27 -10.66 13.91 -5.33
C PRO A 27 -9.44 14.36 -6.14
N LEU A 28 -8.28 13.79 -5.83
CA LEU A 28 -7.02 14.03 -6.53
C LEU A 28 -6.46 12.70 -7.04
N CYS A 29 -6.04 12.68 -8.30
CA CYS A 29 -5.37 11.53 -8.89
C CYS A 29 -3.94 11.39 -8.36
N PHE A 30 -3.65 10.32 -7.62
CA PHE A 30 -2.29 10.05 -7.14
C PHE A 30 -1.37 9.44 -8.21
N ALA A 31 -1.94 8.81 -9.26
CA ALA A 31 -1.15 8.04 -10.22
C ALA A 31 -0.36 8.94 -11.20
N GLY A 32 -1.03 9.88 -11.87
CA GLY A 32 -0.38 10.82 -12.78
C GLY A 32 0.38 10.20 -13.97
N ILE A 33 0.02 8.99 -14.39
CA ILE A 33 0.80 8.21 -15.39
C ILE A 33 0.41 8.47 -16.85
N ASP A 34 -0.80 8.96 -17.10
CA ASP A 34 -1.26 9.34 -18.43
C ASP A 34 -1.05 10.85 -18.63
N THR A 35 -0.64 11.23 -19.83
CA THR A 35 -0.56 12.63 -20.29
C THR A 35 -1.89 13.36 -20.17
N LEU A 36 -3.02 12.65 -20.27
CA LEU A 36 -4.38 13.17 -20.07
C LEU A 36 -4.88 13.01 -18.64
N CYS A 37 -3.99 12.87 -17.66
CA CYS A 37 -4.35 12.81 -16.25
C CYS A 37 -5.18 14.04 -15.85
N ALA A 38 -6.37 13.79 -15.31
CA ALA A 38 -7.27 14.84 -14.92
C ALA A 38 -6.82 15.62 -13.68
N ARG A 39 -5.77 15.16 -12.97
CA ARG A 39 -5.32 15.73 -11.69
C ARG A 39 -6.45 15.76 -10.67
N ASN A 40 -7.06 16.92 -10.39
CA ASN A 40 -8.24 17.10 -9.54
C ASN A 40 -9.50 17.47 -10.34
N ARG A 41 -9.49 17.32 -11.66
CA ARG A 41 -10.51 17.84 -12.60
C ARG A 41 -11.21 16.74 -13.40
N CYS A 42 -11.37 15.56 -12.80
CA CYS A 42 -12.00 14.45 -13.52
C CYS A 42 -13.49 14.74 -13.75
N LYS A 43 -13.91 14.68 -15.01
CA LYS A 43 -15.30 14.89 -15.45
C LYS A 43 -16.07 13.58 -15.61
N THR A 44 -15.36 12.46 -15.74
CA THR A 44 -15.92 11.16 -16.13
C THR A 44 -16.23 10.28 -14.94
N ASN A 45 -15.20 9.73 -14.28
CA ASN A 45 -15.30 8.83 -13.13
C ASN A 45 -14.00 8.83 -12.32
N TRP A 46 -14.16 8.60 -11.02
CA TRP A 46 -13.05 8.37 -10.10
C TRP A 46 -13.02 6.90 -9.68
N TYR A 47 -11.83 6.31 -9.74
CA TYR A 47 -11.55 5.00 -9.15
C TYR A 47 -11.08 5.23 -7.72
N HIS A 48 -11.86 4.74 -6.77
CA HIS A 48 -11.62 4.91 -5.35
C HIS A 48 -10.69 3.81 -4.83
N PHE A 49 -9.79 4.14 -3.90
CA PHE A 49 -8.90 3.16 -3.28
C PHE A 49 -9.14 3.11 -1.77
N SER A 50 -9.14 4.27 -1.12
CA SER A 50 -9.45 4.46 0.29
C SER A 50 -9.84 5.92 0.56
N LEU A 51 -10.07 6.31 1.82
CA LEU A 51 -10.33 7.70 2.21
C LEU A 51 -9.28 8.67 1.68
N GLY A 52 -9.69 9.48 0.71
CA GLY A 52 -8.84 10.51 0.09
C GLY A 52 -7.85 9.99 -0.94
N GLU A 53 -7.92 8.72 -1.34
CA GLU A 53 -7.05 8.11 -2.34
C GLU A 53 -7.84 7.72 -3.58
N HIS A 54 -7.53 8.37 -4.71
CA HIS A 54 -8.29 8.25 -5.95
C HIS A 54 -7.38 8.24 -7.17
N VAL A 55 -7.88 7.62 -8.25
CA VAL A 55 -7.27 7.67 -9.59
C VAL A 55 -8.33 8.14 -10.58
N CYS A 56 -7.97 9.12 -11.42
CA CYS A 56 -8.87 9.58 -12.48
C CYS A 56 -9.02 8.51 -13.57
N SER A 57 -10.15 8.53 -14.29
CA SER A 57 -10.42 7.48 -15.28
C SER A 57 -9.35 7.34 -16.36
N SER A 58 -8.77 8.46 -16.84
CA SER A 58 -7.70 8.43 -17.84
C SER A 58 -6.51 7.57 -17.38
N CYS A 59 -6.02 7.78 -16.15
CA CYS A 59 -4.89 7.02 -15.62
C CYS A 59 -5.22 5.55 -15.34
N TYR A 60 -6.45 5.26 -14.88
CA TYR A 60 -6.84 3.89 -14.59
C TYR A 60 -7.03 3.08 -15.87
N GLU A 61 -7.81 3.60 -16.82
CA GLU A 61 -8.11 2.96 -18.10
C GLU A 61 -6.88 2.85 -19.01
N PHE A 62 -5.88 3.72 -18.85
CA PHE A 62 -4.59 3.61 -19.54
C PHE A 62 -3.88 2.26 -19.27
N LEU A 63 -4.08 1.69 -18.07
CA LEU A 63 -3.54 0.39 -17.69
C LEU A 63 -4.49 -0.78 -18.01
N ASP A 64 -5.77 -0.51 -18.27
CA ASP A 64 -6.74 -1.55 -18.57
C ASP A 64 -6.59 -2.05 -20.01
N THR A 65 -6.52 -3.38 -20.18
CA THR A 65 -6.37 -4.03 -21.48
C THR A 65 -7.68 -4.14 -22.24
N ASN A 66 -8.79 -3.97 -21.53
CA ASN A 66 -10.13 -4.16 -22.06
C ASN A 66 -10.71 -2.87 -22.64
N THR A 67 -10.10 -1.71 -22.38
CA THR A 67 -10.55 -0.43 -22.91
C THR A 67 -9.96 -0.18 -24.31
N PRO A 68 -10.77 -0.23 -25.39
CA PRO A 68 -10.26 -0.15 -26.76
C PRO A 68 -9.53 1.17 -27.05
N LYS A 69 -10.04 2.26 -26.46
CA LYS A 69 -9.54 3.63 -26.61
C LYS A 69 -8.05 3.79 -26.28
N TYR A 70 -7.55 3.04 -25.29
CA TYR A 70 -6.18 3.16 -24.81
C TYR A 70 -5.28 2.03 -25.26
N ARG A 71 -5.80 1.03 -26.00
CA ARG A 71 -5.04 -0.19 -26.35
C ARG A 71 -3.80 0.11 -27.18
N SER A 72 -3.87 1.00 -28.18
CA SER A 72 -2.72 1.36 -29.03
C SER A 72 -1.71 2.27 -28.31
N GLN A 73 -2.19 3.29 -27.60
CA GLN A 73 -1.34 4.26 -26.91
C GLN A 73 -0.60 3.66 -25.70
N SER A 74 -1.24 2.72 -25.00
CA SER A 74 -0.65 2.07 -23.82
C SER A 74 0.18 0.83 -24.15
N ALA A 75 -0.01 0.19 -25.32
CA ALA A 75 0.62 -1.08 -25.69
C ALA A 75 2.14 -1.07 -25.48
N ASN A 76 2.81 0.02 -25.86
CA ASN A 76 4.26 0.19 -25.75
C ASN A 76 4.67 1.13 -24.61
N SER A 77 3.75 1.44 -23.69
CA SER A 77 4.07 2.33 -22.57
C SER A 77 4.92 1.62 -21.52
N VAL A 78 5.87 2.36 -20.93
CA VAL A 78 6.70 1.88 -19.82
C VAL A 78 5.84 1.38 -18.66
N TRP A 79 4.73 2.04 -18.37
CA TRP A 79 3.81 1.66 -17.29
C TRP A 79 3.13 0.31 -17.54
N ARG A 80 2.75 0.01 -18.78
CA ARG A 80 2.16 -1.29 -19.13
C ARG A 80 3.20 -2.41 -19.08
N HIS A 81 4.43 -2.14 -19.53
CA HIS A 81 5.53 -3.10 -19.37
C HIS A 81 5.81 -3.39 -17.89
N ARG A 82 5.85 -2.35 -17.04
CA ARG A 82 6.01 -2.50 -15.58
C ARG A 82 4.88 -3.33 -14.97
N MET A 83 3.62 -3.02 -15.28
CA MET A 83 2.47 -3.76 -14.77
C MET A 83 2.47 -5.23 -15.21
N ASN A 84 2.80 -5.51 -16.47
CA ASN A 84 2.88 -6.89 -16.96
C ASN A 84 4.04 -7.66 -16.31
N SER A 85 5.19 -7.01 -16.09
CA SER A 85 6.31 -7.64 -15.39
C SER A 85 5.99 -7.92 -13.93
N TRP A 86 5.45 -6.92 -13.23
CA TRP A 86 4.96 -7.03 -11.85
C TRP A 86 3.95 -8.17 -11.70
N ARG A 87 2.95 -8.25 -12.60
CA ARG A 87 1.95 -9.33 -12.59
C ARG A 87 2.58 -10.72 -12.73
N ARG A 88 3.57 -10.88 -13.61
CA ARG A 88 4.24 -12.18 -13.80
C ARG A 88 4.99 -12.61 -12.53
N GLU A 89 5.72 -11.70 -11.89
CA GLU A 89 6.44 -12.01 -10.65
C GLU A 89 5.48 -12.34 -9.51
N TRP A 90 4.39 -11.58 -9.37
CA TRP A 90 3.36 -11.88 -8.40
C TRP A 90 2.75 -13.26 -8.60
N LEU A 91 2.36 -13.62 -9.82
CA LEU A 91 1.74 -14.92 -10.11
C LEU A 91 2.67 -16.10 -9.77
N LYS A 92 4.00 -15.95 -9.92
CA LYS A 92 4.96 -16.97 -9.51
C LYS A 92 4.96 -17.19 -8.01
N LYS A 93 4.81 -16.12 -7.23
CA LYS A 93 4.87 -16.11 -5.76
C LYS A 93 3.51 -16.29 -5.08
N SER A 94 2.42 -16.26 -5.86
CA SER A 94 1.07 -16.57 -5.38
C SER A 94 0.78 -18.07 -5.30
N SER A 95 -0.14 -18.41 -4.41
CA SER A 95 -0.76 -19.72 -4.22
C SER A 95 -1.48 -20.18 -5.49
N GLN A 96 -1.81 -21.46 -5.57
CA GLN A 96 -2.58 -22.00 -6.71
C GLN A 96 -3.94 -21.32 -6.87
N LEU A 97 -4.59 -20.94 -5.76
CA LEU A 97 -5.85 -20.18 -5.75
C LEU A 97 -5.62 -18.73 -6.20
N GLY A 98 -4.54 -18.10 -5.73
CA GLY A 98 -4.13 -16.75 -6.12
C GLY A 98 -3.79 -16.62 -7.59
N ARG A 99 -3.20 -17.66 -8.20
CA ARG A 99 -2.92 -17.71 -9.66
C ARG A 99 -4.17 -17.63 -10.52
N ARG A 100 -5.35 -17.94 -9.96
CA ARG A 100 -6.66 -17.81 -10.63
C ARG A 100 -7.30 -16.43 -10.43
N ARG A 101 -6.82 -15.63 -9.47
CA ARG A 101 -7.29 -14.25 -9.26
C ARG A 101 -6.59 -13.29 -10.22
N ILE A 102 -7.37 -12.39 -10.83
CA ILE A 102 -6.86 -11.40 -11.77
C ILE A 102 -6.27 -10.21 -10.98
N LEU A 103 -4.95 -10.09 -10.94
CA LEU A 103 -4.27 -8.87 -10.52
C LEU A 103 -4.53 -7.77 -11.55
N ASN A 104 -5.30 -6.77 -11.15
CA ASN A 104 -5.81 -5.71 -12.01
C ASN A 104 -5.02 -4.39 -11.85
N ALA A 105 -5.44 -3.36 -12.59
CA ALA A 105 -4.81 -2.04 -12.53
C ALA A 105 -4.86 -1.44 -11.11
N ALA A 106 -5.95 -1.65 -10.37
CA ALA A 106 -6.05 -1.19 -8.99
C ALA A 106 -4.97 -1.84 -8.10
N ASN A 107 -4.76 -3.16 -8.20
CA ASN A 107 -3.72 -3.82 -7.42
C ASN A 107 -2.32 -3.27 -7.73
N PHE A 108 -2.01 -3.10 -9.02
CA PHE A 108 -0.72 -2.54 -9.45
C PHE A 108 -0.52 -1.10 -8.95
N LEU A 109 -1.53 -0.24 -9.12
CA LEU A 109 -1.47 1.17 -8.68
C LEU A 109 -1.34 1.27 -7.16
N ALA A 110 -2.07 0.45 -6.40
CA ALA A 110 -1.94 0.43 -4.95
C ALA A 110 -0.52 0.01 -4.51
N ALA A 111 0.03 -1.05 -5.12
CA ALA A 111 1.33 -1.59 -4.74
C ALA A 111 2.52 -0.72 -5.15
N GLN A 112 2.42 0.00 -6.27
CA GLN A 112 3.57 0.65 -6.92
C GLN A 112 3.51 2.18 -6.89
N MET A 113 2.34 2.77 -6.67
CA MET A 113 2.14 4.22 -6.85
C MET A 113 1.60 4.96 -5.64
N LEU A 114 0.99 4.28 -4.67
CA LEU A 114 0.52 4.96 -3.46
C LEU A 114 1.71 5.54 -2.67
N PRO A 115 1.66 6.83 -2.27
CA PRO A 115 2.72 7.40 -1.46
C PRO A 115 2.74 6.79 -0.06
N TRP A 116 3.93 6.62 0.49
CA TRP A 116 4.14 6.16 1.85
C TRP A 116 3.71 7.20 2.88
N TRP A 117 3.38 6.72 4.08
CA TRP A 117 3.09 7.55 5.24
C TRP A 117 3.98 7.15 6.41
N LEU A 118 4.54 8.14 7.12
CA LEU A 118 5.34 7.90 8.32
C LEU A 118 4.90 8.80 9.47
N LYS A 119 5.00 8.28 10.69
CA LYS A 119 4.75 8.98 11.95
C LYS A 119 6.03 9.66 12.42
N CYS A 120 5.97 10.96 12.69
CA CYS A 120 7.11 11.73 13.19
C CYS A 120 7.48 11.32 14.63
N ASN A 121 8.76 11.05 14.88
CA ASN A 121 9.23 10.66 16.22
C ASN A 121 9.31 11.82 17.23
N LYS A 122 9.17 13.08 16.79
CA LYS A 122 9.16 14.25 17.67
C LYS A 122 7.77 14.65 18.16
N CYS A 123 6.79 14.70 17.26
CA CYS A 123 5.44 15.18 17.57
C CYS A 123 4.34 14.12 17.45
N GLY A 124 4.66 12.92 16.95
CA GLY A 124 3.69 11.85 16.75
C GLY A 124 2.70 12.06 15.60
N LEU A 125 2.82 13.16 14.84
CA LEU A 125 1.94 13.43 13.69
C LEU A 125 2.37 12.63 12.46
N TRP A 126 1.39 12.21 11.67
CA TRP A 126 1.60 11.53 10.40
C TRP A 126 1.90 12.51 9.26
N ARG A 127 2.74 12.08 8.33
CA ARG A 127 3.11 12.81 7.12
C ARG A 127 3.13 11.87 5.93
N GLN A 128 2.54 12.32 4.83
CA GLN A 128 2.71 11.68 3.53
C GLN A 128 4.11 12.01 2.99
N LEU A 129 4.81 10.99 2.53
CA LEU A 129 6.11 11.17 1.87
C LEU A 129 5.91 11.57 0.41
N PRO A 130 6.90 12.24 -0.20
CA PRO A 130 6.88 12.47 -1.64
C PRO A 130 6.66 11.15 -2.42
N PRO A 131 5.93 11.18 -3.55
CA PRO A 131 5.79 10.00 -4.40
C PRO A 131 7.15 9.44 -4.81
N GLN A 132 7.24 8.11 -4.97
CA GLN A 132 8.48 7.41 -5.38
C GLN A 132 9.66 7.56 -4.40
N THR A 133 9.37 7.83 -3.12
CA THR A 133 10.39 7.83 -2.06
C THR A 133 10.99 6.44 -1.86
N THR A 134 12.32 6.35 -1.78
CA THR A 134 13.10 5.11 -1.60
C THR A 134 13.20 4.68 -0.13
N VAL A 135 12.07 4.31 0.48
CA VAL A 135 11.97 3.94 1.91
C VAL A 135 12.82 2.73 2.32
N GLY A 136 13.19 1.87 1.38
CA GLY A 136 14.04 0.70 1.63
C GLY A 136 15.53 1.01 1.68
N SER A 137 15.96 2.19 1.24
CA SER A 137 17.39 2.52 1.20
C SER A 137 17.95 2.79 2.59
N SER A 138 19.04 2.10 2.94
CA SER A 138 19.79 2.29 4.19
C SER A 138 20.30 3.73 4.39
N LYS A 139 20.47 4.47 3.29
CA LYS A 139 20.96 5.86 3.27
C LYS A 139 19.85 6.91 3.39
N CYS A 140 18.56 6.53 3.36
CA CYS A 140 17.46 7.49 3.44
C CYS A 140 17.04 7.80 4.88
N ASN A 141 16.58 9.04 5.12
CA ASN A 141 16.00 9.45 6.41
C ASN A 141 14.53 9.01 6.58
N TYR A 142 13.91 8.47 5.52
CA TYR A 142 12.52 8.05 5.50
C TYR A 142 12.34 6.65 6.10
N ARG A 143 12.83 6.49 7.34
CA ARG A 143 12.74 5.26 8.11
C ARG A 143 11.92 5.49 9.38
N PRO A 144 11.08 4.52 9.81
CA PRO A 144 10.25 4.67 11.00
C PRO A 144 11.03 5.06 12.27
N ASP A 145 12.28 4.58 12.43
CA ASP A 145 13.12 4.85 13.61
C ASP A 145 13.71 6.27 13.65
N LYS A 146 13.77 6.98 12.52
CA LYS A 146 14.47 8.28 12.40
C LYS A 146 13.61 9.42 11.90
N PHE A 147 12.46 9.11 11.29
CA PHE A 147 11.68 10.09 10.56
C PHE A 147 11.18 11.25 11.44
N THR A 148 11.33 12.47 10.93
CA THR A 148 10.80 13.68 11.54
C THR A 148 10.09 14.55 10.50
N CYS A 149 9.23 15.48 10.95
CA CYS A 149 8.57 16.42 10.04
C CYS A 149 9.55 17.26 9.20
N ALA A 150 10.79 17.46 9.67
CA ALA A 150 11.83 18.21 8.94
C ALA A 150 12.28 17.49 7.65
N ASP A 151 12.02 16.17 7.54
CA ASP A 151 12.35 15.41 6.35
C ASP A 151 11.43 15.78 5.16
N VAL A 152 10.19 16.21 5.43
CA VAL A 152 9.20 16.59 4.40
C VAL A 152 8.96 18.10 4.35
N VAL A 153 8.86 18.76 5.50
CA VAL A 153 8.58 20.20 5.60
C VAL A 153 9.90 20.97 5.65
N LYS A 154 10.42 21.33 4.47
CA LYS A 154 11.74 21.98 4.32
C LYS A 154 11.75 23.48 4.59
N PHE A 155 10.62 24.17 4.41
CA PHE A 155 10.54 25.63 4.45
C PHE A 155 9.95 26.20 5.75
N SER A 156 9.88 25.39 6.81
CA SER A 156 9.38 25.83 8.12
C SER A 156 10.48 25.76 9.17
N ASN A 157 10.64 26.82 9.96
CA ASN A 157 11.50 26.82 11.14
C ASN A 157 10.97 25.90 12.26
N ASN A 158 9.67 25.59 12.23
CA ASN A 158 9.05 24.60 13.11
C ASN A 158 8.25 23.58 12.28
N PRO A 159 8.91 22.55 11.72
CA PRO A 159 8.24 21.53 10.90
C PRO A 159 7.10 20.80 11.62
N CYS A 160 7.18 20.66 12.94
CA CYS A 160 6.18 19.94 13.73
C CYS A 160 4.88 20.72 13.92
N SER A 161 4.90 22.05 13.83
CA SER A 161 3.69 22.87 13.87
C SER A 161 2.95 22.92 12.54
N TRP A 162 3.51 22.33 11.47
CA TRP A 162 2.81 22.27 10.20
C TRP A 162 1.51 21.46 10.34
N PRO A 163 0.38 21.93 9.78
CA PRO A 163 -0.89 21.22 9.87
C PRO A 163 -0.78 19.76 9.41
N VAL A 164 -1.37 18.86 10.18
CA VAL A 164 -1.50 17.45 9.77
C VAL A 164 -2.59 17.31 8.71
N ASP A 165 -2.32 16.48 7.72
CA ASP A 165 -3.28 16.15 6.67
C ASP A 165 -4.57 15.61 7.27
N GLU A 166 -5.70 16.16 6.84
CA GLU A 166 -7.04 15.77 7.34
C GLU A 166 -7.32 14.29 7.12
N ARG A 167 -6.78 13.68 6.05
CA ARG A 167 -6.92 12.24 5.79
C ARG A 167 -6.36 11.43 6.96
N ALA A 168 -5.19 11.79 7.47
CA ALA A 168 -4.59 11.11 8.61
C ALA A 168 -5.43 11.28 9.88
N LYS A 169 -6.02 12.46 10.12
CA LYS A 169 -6.92 12.68 11.27
C LYS A 169 -8.14 11.78 11.19
N ILE A 170 -8.75 11.65 10.00
CA ILE A 170 -9.93 10.81 9.79
C ILE A 170 -9.59 9.33 10.03
N VAL A 171 -8.48 8.83 9.49
CA VAL A 171 -8.06 7.44 9.70
C VAL A 171 -7.85 7.12 11.17
N ILE A 172 -7.22 8.03 11.93
CA ILE A 172 -6.95 7.83 13.36
C ILE A 172 -8.23 7.91 14.19
N SER A 173 -9.13 8.85 13.88
CA SER A 173 -10.37 9.05 14.63
C SER A 173 -11.47 8.05 14.28
N ARG A 174 -11.47 7.53 13.05
CA ARG A 174 -12.51 6.65 12.50
C ARG A 174 -11.89 5.46 11.75
N PRO A 175 -11.12 4.60 12.43
CA PRO A 175 -10.40 3.50 11.78
C PRO A 175 -11.33 2.48 11.10
N HIS A 176 -12.51 2.22 11.67
CA HIS A 176 -13.49 1.30 11.06
C HIS A 176 -14.03 1.81 9.72
N ASP A 177 -14.27 3.12 9.62
CA ASP A 177 -14.76 3.73 8.38
C ASP A 177 -13.67 3.75 7.30
N PHE A 178 -12.42 3.99 7.71
CA PHE A 178 -11.28 3.85 6.81
C PHE A 178 -11.20 2.43 6.25
N LEU A 179 -11.21 1.42 7.12
CA LEU A 179 -11.16 0.03 6.70
C LEU A 179 -12.34 -0.31 5.77
N ALA A 180 -13.56 0.10 6.12
CA ALA A 180 -14.74 -0.11 5.28
C ALA A 180 -14.66 0.57 3.91
N SER A 181 -13.93 1.69 3.79
CA SER A 181 -13.74 2.40 2.52
C SER A 181 -12.77 1.69 1.56
N MET A 182 -11.85 0.87 2.06
CA MET A 182 -10.79 0.27 1.25
C MET A 182 -11.36 -0.63 0.14
N GLN A 183 -11.00 -0.35 -1.10
CA GLN A 183 -11.36 -1.17 -2.27
C GLN A 183 -10.25 -2.13 -2.70
N THR A 184 -9.03 -1.91 -2.24
CA THR A 184 -7.87 -2.76 -2.53
C THR A 184 -7.39 -3.47 -1.26
N HIS A 185 -6.82 -4.66 -1.44
CA HIS A 185 -6.17 -5.38 -0.35
C HIS A 185 -4.84 -4.68 0.00
N ALA A 186 -4.52 -4.60 1.29
CA ALA A 186 -3.22 -4.21 1.78
C ALA A 186 -2.28 -5.42 1.82
N TRP A 187 -1.05 -5.24 1.35
CA TRP A 187 -0.03 -6.28 1.29
C TRP A 187 1.24 -5.79 1.98
N LEU A 188 1.76 -6.58 2.92
CA LEU A 188 2.94 -6.19 3.68
C LEU A 188 4.22 -6.49 2.88
N GLN A 189 5.00 -5.45 2.59
CA GLN A 189 6.31 -5.56 1.91
C GLN A 189 7.44 -5.80 2.92
N ALA A 190 8.50 -6.49 2.46
CA ALA A 190 9.73 -6.78 3.22
C ALA A 190 9.49 -7.37 4.63
N SER A 191 8.45 -8.21 4.78
CA SER A 191 8.23 -8.95 6.02
C SER A 191 9.22 -10.12 6.13
N PRO A 192 9.83 -10.37 7.31
CA PRO A 192 10.60 -11.59 7.55
C PRO A 192 9.76 -12.86 7.38
N ALA A 193 8.42 -12.75 7.50
CA ALA A 193 7.51 -13.86 7.24
C ALA A 193 7.54 -14.36 5.79
N LEU A 194 8.04 -13.57 4.84
CA LEU A 194 8.04 -13.91 3.41
C LEU A 194 8.81 -15.20 3.11
N LYS A 195 9.95 -15.42 3.78
CA LYS A 195 10.78 -16.61 3.57
C LYS A 195 10.11 -17.87 4.14
N VAL A 196 9.62 -17.77 5.37
CA VAL A 196 9.01 -18.89 6.10
C VAL A 196 7.60 -19.26 5.61
N SER A 197 6.87 -18.34 4.95
CA SER A 197 5.55 -18.62 4.38
C SER A 197 5.56 -18.86 2.86
N SER A 198 6.74 -19.00 2.26
CA SER A 198 6.91 -19.04 0.80
C SER A 198 6.21 -20.23 0.13
N SER A 199 6.02 -21.34 0.84
CA SER A 199 5.30 -22.54 0.36
C SER A 199 3.80 -22.33 0.18
N TYR A 200 3.19 -21.42 0.93
CA TYR A 200 1.74 -21.17 0.90
C TYR A 200 1.31 -20.16 -0.17
N GLY A 201 2.21 -19.24 -0.52
CA GLY A 201 1.95 -18.14 -1.45
C GLY A 201 1.59 -16.83 -0.75
N VAL A 202 2.10 -15.73 -1.29
CA VAL A 202 2.03 -14.39 -0.68
C VAL A 202 0.60 -13.84 -0.54
N ASP A 203 -0.30 -14.24 -1.42
CA ASP A 203 -1.70 -13.81 -1.47
C ASP A 203 -2.52 -14.34 -0.29
N LEU A 204 -2.20 -15.53 0.23
CA LEU A 204 -2.89 -16.13 1.37
C LEU A 204 -2.35 -15.59 2.70
N ALA A 205 -1.06 -15.23 2.75
CA ALA A 205 -0.41 -14.70 3.94
C ALA A 205 -0.51 -13.17 4.08
N GLY A 206 -1.12 -12.48 3.12
CA GLY A 206 -1.21 -11.01 3.12
C GLY A 206 0.12 -10.29 2.88
N LEU A 207 1.07 -10.95 2.23
CA LEU A 207 2.40 -10.44 1.96
C LEU A 207 2.49 -9.91 0.53
N SER A 208 3.43 -8.99 0.31
CA SER A 208 3.84 -8.58 -1.01
C SER A 208 5.19 -9.22 -1.37
N PRO A 209 5.35 -9.73 -2.60
CA PRO A 209 6.65 -10.16 -3.11
C PRO A 209 7.50 -8.96 -3.59
N ASP A 210 6.95 -7.75 -3.61
CA ASP A 210 7.67 -6.56 -4.04
C ASP A 210 8.71 -6.15 -2.97
N PRO A 211 9.96 -5.85 -3.37
CA PRO A 211 10.95 -5.30 -2.45
C PRO A 211 10.55 -3.87 -2.04
N LEU A 212 11.11 -3.39 -0.91
CA LEU A 212 10.94 -1.99 -0.55
C LEU A 212 11.63 -1.09 -1.60
N PRO A 213 11.03 0.05 -1.98
CA PRO A 213 11.65 0.96 -2.93
C PRO A 213 13.07 1.37 -2.52
N GLY A 214 14.06 1.06 -3.36
CA GLY A 214 15.47 1.40 -3.14
C GLY A 214 16.25 0.47 -2.21
N SER A 215 15.70 -0.69 -1.83
CA SER A 215 16.49 -1.77 -1.21
C SER A 215 17.37 -2.47 -2.26
N THR A 216 18.56 -2.89 -1.86
CA THR A 216 19.44 -3.75 -2.67
C THR A 216 19.39 -5.19 -2.16
N ASP A 217 19.60 -6.18 -3.04
CA ASP A 217 19.60 -7.61 -2.67
C ASP A 217 20.60 -7.95 -1.54
N GLU A 218 21.63 -7.12 -1.35
CA GLU A 218 22.63 -7.23 -0.28
C GLU A 218 22.06 -6.95 1.14
N ASP A 219 20.91 -6.28 1.25
CA ASP A 219 20.27 -5.97 2.54
C ASP A 219 19.46 -7.15 3.12
N GLU A 220 19.23 -8.21 2.34
CA GLU A 220 18.61 -9.44 2.83
C GLU A 220 19.61 -10.27 3.64
N LYS A 221 19.81 -9.90 4.90
CA LYS A 221 20.47 -10.80 5.85
C LYS A 221 19.72 -12.14 5.88
N SER A 222 20.47 -13.23 5.86
CA SER A 222 19.96 -14.59 6.05
C SER A 222 19.34 -14.70 7.45
N VAL A 223 18.03 -14.50 7.54
CA VAL A 223 17.26 -14.88 8.73
C VAL A 223 17.32 -16.40 8.86
N SER A 224 17.50 -16.90 10.08
CA SER A 224 17.48 -18.35 10.35
C SER A 224 16.25 -18.98 9.68
N SER A 225 16.44 -20.15 9.09
CA SER A 225 15.38 -20.93 8.46
C SER A 225 14.41 -21.56 9.47
N ASP A 226 14.67 -21.40 10.77
CA ASP A 226 13.77 -21.88 11.82
C ASP A 226 12.44 -21.15 11.73
N SER A 227 11.45 -21.83 11.16
CA SER A 227 10.12 -21.29 10.98
C SER A 227 9.42 -21.24 12.34
N PRO A 228 8.93 -20.07 12.80
CA PRO A 228 8.11 -20.03 14.00
C PRO A 228 6.86 -20.91 13.82
N PHE A 229 6.40 -21.11 12.59
CA PHE A 229 5.21 -21.89 12.29
C PHE A 229 5.41 -23.40 12.49
N SER A 230 6.62 -23.94 12.25
CA SER A 230 6.89 -25.37 12.46
C SER A 230 6.96 -25.74 13.93
N VAL A 231 7.47 -24.84 14.78
CA VAL A 231 7.48 -25.02 16.25
C VAL A 231 6.07 -25.18 16.80
N PHE A 232 5.09 -24.50 16.20
CA PHE A 232 3.74 -24.56 16.67
C PHE A 232 2.92 -25.73 16.07
N GLU A 233 3.32 -26.34 14.93
CA GLU A 233 2.53 -27.42 14.30
C GLU A 233 2.34 -28.65 15.21
N GLU A 234 3.31 -28.98 16.06
CA GLU A 234 3.26 -30.15 16.95
C GLU A 234 2.31 -29.97 18.15
N ASP A 235 2.09 -28.73 18.62
CA ASP A 235 1.24 -28.39 19.78
C ASP A 235 -0.06 -27.65 19.41
N GLY A 236 -0.50 -27.75 18.15
CA GLY A 236 -1.73 -27.11 17.68
C GLY A 236 -1.56 -25.62 17.39
N GLY A 237 -0.66 -25.32 16.46
CA GLY A 237 -0.08 -24.01 16.26
C GLY A 237 -0.79 -22.96 15.41
N PHE A 238 -0.11 -21.81 15.29
CA PHE A 238 -0.49 -20.77 14.35
C PHE A 238 -0.19 -21.23 12.93
N SER A 239 -1.22 -21.42 12.11
CA SER A 239 -1.07 -21.54 10.66
C SER A 239 -0.80 -20.15 10.07
N PRO A 240 0.18 -19.98 9.16
CA PRO A 240 0.48 -18.70 8.54
C PRO A 240 -0.67 -18.16 7.67
N ILE A 241 -1.62 -19.01 7.28
CA ILE A 241 -2.72 -18.66 6.37
C ILE A 241 -4.11 -18.80 6.99
N ASP A 242 -4.22 -19.45 8.16
CA ASP A 242 -5.51 -19.65 8.81
C ASP A 242 -5.64 -18.83 10.08
N LEU A 243 -6.86 -18.37 10.33
CA LEU A 243 -7.28 -17.77 11.58
C LEU A 243 -7.89 -18.83 12.48
N ARG A 244 -7.54 -18.82 13.75
CA ARG A 244 -8.17 -19.64 14.79
C ARG A 244 -9.52 -19.03 15.21
N ALA A 245 -10.38 -19.85 15.82
CA ALA A 245 -11.69 -19.40 16.29
C ALA A 245 -11.57 -18.27 17.33
N TRP A 246 -10.63 -18.40 18.27
CA TRP A 246 -10.38 -17.38 19.29
C TRP A 246 -9.82 -16.07 18.71
N GLU A 247 -9.03 -16.13 17.62
CA GLU A 247 -8.54 -14.93 16.91
C GLU A 247 -9.71 -14.18 16.28
N ARG A 248 -10.62 -14.89 15.61
CA ARG A 248 -11.83 -14.29 15.04
C ARG A 248 -12.73 -13.68 16.11
N PHE A 249 -12.83 -14.32 17.28
CA PHE A 249 -13.61 -13.80 18.40
C PHE A 249 -12.98 -12.54 18.99
N SER A 250 -11.66 -12.53 19.17
CA SER A 250 -10.93 -11.42 19.80
C SER A 250 -10.75 -10.22 18.86
N PHE A 251 -10.66 -10.48 17.54
CA PHE A 251 -10.44 -9.47 16.51
C PHE A 251 -11.52 -9.54 15.44
N SER A 252 -12.78 -9.43 15.87
CA SER A 252 -13.96 -9.59 15.02
C SER A 252 -13.94 -8.66 13.79
N GLU A 253 -13.43 -7.45 13.93
CA GLU A 253 -13.33 -6.42 12.89
C GLU A 253 -12.35 -6.81 11.79
N MET A 254 -11.33 -7.59 12.14
CA MET A 254 -10.33 -8.08 11.20
C MET A 254 -10.81 -9.28 10.39
N SER A 255 -11.96 -9.88 10.76
CA SER A 255 -12.57 -10.96 9.98
C SER A 255 -12.95 -10.50 8.56
N ARG A 256 -13.17 -9.19 8.35
CA ARG A 256 -13.39 -8.59 7.03
C ARG A 256 -12.09 -8.41 6.23
N PHE A 257 -10.95 -8.33 6.90
CA PHE A 257 -9.62 -8.15 6.31
C PHE A 257 -8.64 -9.22 6.82
N PRO A 258 -8.95 -10.51 6.63
CA PRO A 258 -8.20 -11.60 7.27
C PRO A 258 -6.73 -11.59 6.85
N THR A 259 -6.43 -11.33 5.58
CA THR A 259 -5.05 -11.28 5.08
C THR A 259 -4.23 -10.14 5.69
N LEU A 260 -4.83 -8.99 6.00
CA LEU A 260 -4.13 -7.90 6.68
C LEU A 260 -3.74 -8.30 8.10
N TYR A 261 -4.67 -8.91 8.83
CA TYR A 261 -4.38 -9.42 10.17
C TYR A 261 -3.34 -10.54 10.14
N LEU A 262 -3.47 -11.50 9.22
CA LEU A 262 -2.50 -12.59 9.04
C LEU A 262 -1.08 -12.03 8.80
N ALA A 263 -0.95 -11.02 7.94
CA ALA A 263 0.33 -10.39 7.65
C ALA A 263 0.97 -9.75 8.89
N VAL A 264 0.20 -9.01 9.69
CA VAL A 264 0.68 -8.36 10.92
C VAL A 264 1.00 -9.40 11.99
N ARG A 265 0.12 -10.37 12.23
CA ARG A 265 0.35 -11.46 13.19
C ARG A 265 1.61 -12.24 12.84
N ASN A 266 1.76 -12.64 11.57
CA ASN A 266 2.92 -13.39 11.10
C ASN A 266 4.22 -12.57 11.23
N LEU A 267 4.17 -11.26 10.96
CA LEU A 267 5.28 -10.34 11.21
C LEU A 267 5.68 -10.35 12.68
N VAL A 268 4.72 -10.18 13.60
CA VAL A 268 4.99 -10.15 15.05
C VAL A 268 5.61 -11.47 15.52
N LEU A 269 5.04 -12.62 15.11
CA LEU A 269 5.59 -13.93 15.46
C LEU A 269 7.02 -14.09 14.94
N CYS A 270 7.29 -13.74 13.69
CA CYS A 270 8.64 -13.83 13.14
C CYS A 270 9.62 -12.92 13.91
N LEU A 271 9.24 -11.68 14.21
CA LEU A 271 10.11 -10.76 14.96
C LEU A 271 10.41 -11.26 16.37
N TRP A 272 9.42 -11.86 17.04
CA TRP A 272 9.59 -12.46 18.36
C TRP A 272 10.63 -13.58 18.36
N PHE A 273 10.58 -14.48 17.37
CA PHE A 273 11.55 -15.58 17.27
C PHE A 273 12.93 -15.14 16.79
N ILE A 274 13.02 -14.09 15.97
CA ILE A 274 14.29 -13.55 15.47
C ILE A 274 15.03 -12.76 16.56
N ILE A 275 14.32 -12.15 17.51
CA ILE A 275 14.88 -11.35 18.60
C ILE A 275 14.56 -12.04 19.94
N PRO A 276 15.22 -13.15 20.27
CA PRO A 276 14.83 -13.96 21.43
C PRO A 276 15.16 -13.34 22.80
N ASN A 277 15.65 -12.10 22.90
CA ASN A 277 15.96 -11.43 24.18
C ASN A 277 15.78 -9.91 24.10
N ALA A 278 14.56 -9.41 24.31
CA ALA A 278 14.30 -8.02 24.72
C ALA A 278 13.77 -7.99 26.15
#